data_AF-J1IY22-F1
#
_entry.id   AF-J1IY22-F1
#
_cell.length_a   1.000
_cell.length_b   1.000
_cell.length_c   1.000
_cell.angle_alpha   90.00
_cell.angle_beta   90.00
_cell.angle_gamma   90.00
#
_symmetry.space_group_name_H-M   'P 1'
#
loop_
_entity.id
_entity.type
_entity.pdbx_description
1 polymer ?
#
loop_
_entity_poly.entity_id
_entity_poly.type
_entity_poly.pdbx_seq_one_letter_code
_entity_poly.pdbx_strand_id
1 'polypeptide(L)'
;MTFLAMVTAQLTIVSMMVVYSMISFFAILAIVMVYYSAFKRQIVLFETHEKLEIIKVDKVLSHKRGEEEPVFDRQAYLASFKGALMFSKKDYKRVFKFSFIVFFVLVMPFIVSFFVMTAEVAKNKASMQQLMQSGSWSFTFFIVNGFFLYIIWGCVAFFSPLFLLFHAKLHLRVKKMVKIVENFT
;
A
#
# COMPACT_ATOMS: atom_id res chain seq x y z
N MET A 1 -39.53 21.88 -11.16
CA MET A 1 -38.96 21.43 -9.86
C MET A 1 -38.39 20.01 -9.95
N THR A 2 -39.13 19.04 -10.48
CA THR A 2 -38.73 17.62 -10.61
C THR A 2 -37.48 17.38 -11.46
N PHE A 3 -37.34 18.05 -12.62
CA PHE A 3 -36.16 17.89 -13.49
C PHE A 3 -34.88 18.39 -12.82
N LEU A 4 -34.92 19.59 -12.21
CA LEU A 4 -33.77 20.16 -11.49
C LEU A 4 -33.34 19.25 -10.32
N ALA A 5 -34.31 18.72 -9.56
CA ALA A 5 -34.04 17.80 -8.45
C ALA A 5 -33.43 16.45 -8.91
N MET A 6 -33.84 15.95 -10.08
CA MET A 6 -33.27 14.73 -10.66
C MET A 6 -31.82 14.94 -11.10
N VAL A 7 -31.53 16.08 -11.75
CA VAL A 7 -30.18 16.44 -12.20
C VAL A 7 -29.24 16.64 -11.01
N THR A 8 -29.69 17.34 -9.96
CA THR A 8 -28.87 17.53 -8.75
C THR A 8 -28.60 16.21 -8.02
N ALA A 9 -29.58 15.31 -7.94
CA ALA A 9 -29.38 13.98 -7.34
C ALA A 9 -28.34 13.15 -8.11
N GLN A 10 -28.41 13.12 -9.45
CA GLN A 10 -27.42 12.44 -10.28
C GLN A 10 -26.03 13.05 -10.13
N LEU A 11 -25.93 14.37 -10.14
CA LEU A 11 -24.65 15.08 -9.96
C LEU A 11 -24.02 14.76 -8.60
N THR A 12 -24.84 14.65 -7.55
CA THR A 12 -24.41 14.33 -6.18
C THR A 12 -23.91 12.88 -6.08
N ILE A 13 -24.59 11.94 -6.73
CA ILE A 13 -24.15 10.53 -6.78
C ILE A 13 -22.81 10.41 -7.50
N VAL A 14 -22.67 11.07 -8.65
CA VAL A 14 -21.42 11.06 -9.41
C VAL A 14 -20.28 11.70 -8.62
N SER A 15 -20.53 12.85 -7.97
CA SER A 15 -19.50 13.51 -7.16
C SER A 15 -19.07 12.66 -5.97
N MET A 16 -20.01 12.01 -5.27
CA MET A 16 -19.71 11.06 -4.19
C MET A 16 -18.87 9.88 -4.68
N MET A 17 -19.18 9.32 -5.86
CA MET A 17 -18.40 8.23 -6.44
C MET A 17 -16.98 8.65 -6.79
N VAL A 18 -16.80 9.86 -7.33
CA VAL A 18 -15.47 10.42 -7.61
C VAL A 18 -14.68 10.56 -6.32
N VAL A 19 -15.27 11.15 -5.27
CA VAL A 19 -14.60 11.31 -3.96
C VAL A 19 -14.23 9.94 -3.38
N TYR A 20 -15.14 8.98 -3.39
CA TYR A 20 -14.88 7.62 -2.91
C TYR A 20 -13.74 6.94 -3.69
N SER A 21 -13.71 7.11 -5.02
CA SER A 21 -12.65 6.55 -5.86
C SER A 21 -11.28 7.15 -5.56
N MET A 22 -11.22 8.47 -5.32
CA MET A 22 -9.99 9.16 -4.94
C MET A 22 -9.49 8.71 -3.58
N ILE A 23 -10.36 8.65 -2.57
CA ILE A 23 -10.01 8.16 -1.22
C ILE A 23 -9.49 6.73 -1.30
N SER A 24 -10.20 5.87 -2.05
CA SER A 24 -9.80 4.47 -2.26
C SER A 24 -8.42 4.37 -2.89
N PHE A 25 -8.16 5.17 -3.94
CA PHE A 25 -6.85 5.19 -4.60
C PHE A 25 -5.73 5.64 -3.67
N PHE A 26 -5.93 6.74 -2.92
CA PHE A 26 -4.94 7.23 -1.99
C PHE A 26 -4.66 6.26 -0.85
N ALA A 27 -5.69 5.60 -0.32
CA ALA A 27 -5.53 4.59 0.71
C ALA A 27 -4.77 3.36 0.18
N ILE A 28 -5.08 2.86 -1.02
CA ILE A 28 -4.32 1.77 -1.65
C ILE A 28 -2.86 2.20 -1.87
N LEU A 29 -2.62 3.42 -2.36
CA LEU A 29 -1.28 3.96 -2.55
C LEU A 29 -0.50 4.03 -1.24
N ALA A 30 -1.14 4.51 -0.17
CA ALA A 30 -0.54 4.55 1.15
C ALA A 30 -0.18 3.13 1.63
N ILE A 31 -1.12 2.18 1.54
CA ILE A 31 -0.89 0.78 1.95
C ILE A 31 0.28 0.19 1.18
N VAL A 32 0.27 0.24 -0.15
CA VAL A 32 1.36 -0.32 -0.97
C VAL A 32 2.68 0.37 -0.65
N MET A 33 2.69 1.68 -0.42
CA MET A 33 3.90 2.41 -0.04
C MET A 33 4.45 1.94 1.30
N VAL A 34 3.61 1.77 2.33
CA VAL A 34 4.05 1.28 3.64
C VAL A 34 4.53 -0.18 3.54
N TYR A 35 3.83 -1.04 2.80
CA TYR A 35 4.25 -2.43 2.57
C TYR A 35 5.59 -2.52 1.83
N TYR A 36 5.76 -1.75 0.76
CA TYR A 36 7.02 -1.70 0.02
C TYR A 36 8.15 -1.15 0.90
N SER A 37 7.88 -0.11 1.70
CA SER A 37 8.83 0.46 2.68
C SER A 37 9.28 -0.59 3.68
N ALA A 38 8.33 -1.31 4.29
CA ALA A 38 8.61 -2.33 5.28
C ALA A 38 9.43 -3.49 4.69
N PHE A 39 9.02 -4.01 3.53
CA PHE A 39 9.71 -5.11 2.87
C PHE A 39 11.14 -4.74 2.47
N LYS A 40 11.32 -3.55 1.86
CA LYS A 40 12.65 -3.04 1.50
C LYS A 40 13.54 -2.87 2.74
N ARG A 41 13.02 -2.25 3.81
CA ARG A 41 13.75 -2.08 5.07
C ARG A 41 14.14 -3.41 5.70
N GLN A 42 13.29 -4.44 5.58
CA GLN A 42 13.54 -5.74 6.17
C GLN A 42 14.61 -6.53 5.40
N ILE A 43 14.60 -6.49 4.07
CA ILE A 43 15.67 -7.07 3.24
C ILE A 43 17.01 -6.41 3.56
N VAL A 44 17.04 -5.07 3.55
CA VAL A 44 18.27 -4.30 3.79
C VAL A 44 18.80 -4.55 5.21
N LEU A 45 17.92 -4.63 6.22
CA LEU A 45 18.30 -4.99 7.59
C LEU A 45 18.89 -6.40 7.69
N PHE A 46 18.33 -7.38 6.97
CA PHE A 46 18.81 -8.75 6.98
C PHE A 46 20.20 -8.86 6.35
N GLU A 47 20.38 -8.27 5.17
CA GLU A 47 21.66 -8.27 4.45
C GLU A 47 22.75 -7.53 5.26
N THR A 48 22.38 -6.44 5.93
CA THR A 48 23.34 -5.68 6.77
C THR A 48 23.68 -6.44 8.05
N HIS A 49 22.74 -7.16 8.65
CA HIS A 49 23.02 -7.99 9.83
C HIS A 49 23.99 -9.11 9.48
N GLU A 50 23.74 -9.83 8.38
CA GLU A 50 24.61 -10.90 7.87
C GLU A 50 26.02 -10.36 7.59
N LYS A 51 26.12 -9.21 6.92
CA LYS A 51 27.42 -8.55 6.65
C LYS A 51 28.10 -8.07 7.92
N LEU A 52 27.36 -7.55 8.91
CA LEU A 52 27.93 -7.15 10.20
C LEU A 52 28.48 -8.36 10.97
N GLU A 53 27.79 -9.50 10.89
CA GLU A 53 28.20 -10.75 11.53
C GLU A 53 29.49 -11.29 10.91
N ILE A 54 29.58 -11.27 9.57
CA ILE A 54 30.81 -11.60 8.83
C ILE A 54 31.96 -10.68 9.25
N ILE A 55 31.77 -9.35 9.23
CA ILE A 55 32.81 -8.38 9.64
C ILE A 55 33.23 -8.60 11.10
N LYS A 56 32.29 -8.93 11.99
CA LYS A 56 32.60 -9.16 13.41
C LYS A 56 33.42 -10.44 13.61
N VAL A 57 33.13 -11.49 12.84
CA VAL A 57 33.92 -12.73 12.81
C VAL A 57 35.30 -12.48 12.24
N ASP A 58 35.39 -11.74 11.13
CA ASP A 58 36.66 -11.39 10.48
C ASP A 58 37.53 -10.52 11.39
N LYS A 59 36.93 -9.57 12.13
CA LYS A 59 37.61 -8.74 13.12
C LYS A 59 38.17 -9.53 14.30
N VAL A 60 37.49 -10.59 14.73
CA VAL A 60 37.99 -11.51 15.76
C VAL A 60 39.16 -12.35 15.22
N LEU A 61 39.14 -12.68 13.92
CA LEU A 61 40.19 -13.43 13.24
C LEU A 61 41.43 -12.57 12.89
N SER A 62 41.23 -11.33 12.45
CA SER A 62 42.28 -10.36 12.11
C SER A 62 43.00 -9.83 13.34
N HIS A 63 42.28 -9.61 14.45
CA HIS A 63 42.88 -9.28 15.75
C HIS A 63 43.75 -10.43 16.30
N LYS A 64 43.45 -11.69 15.94
CA LYS A 64 44.34 -12.83 16.20
C LYS A 64 45.55 -12.91 15.27
N ARG A 65 45.50 -12.29 14.08
CA ARG A 65 46.59 -12.26 13.09
C ARG A 65 47.46 -11.00 13.14
N GLY A 66 47.04 -9.96 13.86
CA GLY A 66 47.79 -8.71 13.98
C GLY A 66 47.69 -7.79 12.75
N GLU A 67 46.65 -7.93 11.93
CA GLU A 67 46.41 -7.07 10.76
C GLU A 67 45.44 -5.93 11.12
N GLU A 68 45.80 -4.68 10.78
CA GLU A 68 44.91 -3.52 10.92
C GLU A 68 43.88 -3.48 9.77
N GLU A 69 42.59 -3.42 10.13
CA GLU A 69 41.46 -3.48 9.18
C GLU A 69 41.14 -2.13 8.49
N PRO A 70 40.58 -2.18 7.25
CA PRO A 70 40.32 -0.99 6.43
C PRO A 70 39.05 -0.24 6.89
N VAL A 71 39.24 0.94 7.48
CA VAL A 71 38.15 1.87 7.87
C VAL A 71 37.28 2.31 6.67
N PHE A 72 37.83 2.26 5.45
CA PHE A 72 37.20 2.73 4.21
C PHE A 72 36.03 1.84 3.75
N ASP A 73 36.13 0.52 3.93
CA ASP A 73 35.06 -0.41 3.54
C ASP A 73 33.80 -0.20 4.39
N ARG A 74 33.96 0.14 5.68
CA ARG A 74 32.81 0.40 6.58
C ARG A 74 32.03 1.64 6.19
N GLN A 75 32.69 2.72 5.80
CA GLN A 75 32.01 3.94 5.36
C GLN A 75 31.30 3.76 4.01
N ALA A 76 31.89 3.00 3.08
CA ALA A 76 31.26 2.62 1.82
C ALA A 76 30.00 1.76 2.05
N TYR A 77 30.08 0.80 2.99
CA TYR A 77 28.93 0.01 3.43
C TYR A 77 27.82 0.89 4.04
N LEU A 78 28.17 1.87 4.88
CA LEU A 78 27.21 2.80 5.48
C LEU A 78 26.50 3.67 4.42
N ALA A 79 27.25 4.19 3.45
CA ALA A 79 26.69 4.98 2.36
C ALA A 79 25.77 4.13 1.46
N SER A 80 26.15 2.88 1.18
CA SER A 80 25.31 1.95 0.43
C SER A 80 24.02 1.57 1.20
N PHE A 81 24.12 1.39 2.52
CA PHE A 81 22.98 1.11 3.40
C PHE A 81 22.01 2.28 3.45
N LYS A 82 22.52 3.51 3.65
CA LYS A 82 21.72 4.74 3.67
C LYS A 82 21.09 5.01 2.30
N GLY A 83 21.81 4.74 1.22
CA GLY A 83 21.31 4.81 -0.15
C GLY A 83 20.24 3.77 -0.46
N ALA A 84 20.39 2.53 0.03
CA ALA A 84 19.40 1.47 -0.11
C ALA A 84 18.14 1.76 0.72
N LEU A 85 18.28 2.43 1.86
CA LEU A 85 17.16 2.86 2.70
C LEU A 85 16.37 4.05 2.15
N MET A 86 16.97 4.90 1.33
CA MET A 86 16.25 5.96 0.63
C MET A 86 15.39 5.38 -0.50
N PHE A 87 14.15 5.86 -0.58
CA PHE A 87 13.28 5.55 -1.70
C PHE A 87 13.81 6.21 -2.97
N SER A 88 14.18 5.42 -3.97
CA SER A 88 14.57 5.97 -5.27
C SER A 88 13.34 6.43 -6.05
N LYS A 89 13.48 7.44 -6.92
CA LYS A 89 12.40 7.84 -7.85
C LYS A 89 11.89 6.67 -8.70
N LYS A 90 12.75 5.68 -9.00
CA LYS A 90 12.37 4.44 -9.71
C LYS A 90 11.45 3.54 -8.85
N ASP A 91 11.67 3.47 -7.55
CA ASP A 91 10.85 2.69 -6.61
C ASP A 91 9.44 3.28 -6.51
N TYR A 92 9.33 4.61 -6.43
CA TYR A 92 8.04 5.30 -6.38
C TYR A 92 7.21 5.04 -7.64
N LYS A 93 7.83 5.06 -8.83
CA LYS A 93 7.14 4.74 -10.09
C LYS A 93 6.63 3.30 -10.13
N ARG A 94 7.36 2.35 -9.54
CA ARG A 94 6.93 0.94 -9.43
C ARG A 94 5.77 0.79 -8.45
N VAL A 95 5.87 1.40 -7.27
CA VAL A 95 4.80 1.45 -6.27
C VAL A 95 3.52 2.01 -6.89
N PHE A 96 3.62 3.16 -7.57
CA PHE A 96 2.48 3.80 -8.22
C PHE A 96 1.80 2.89 -9.27
N LYS A 97 2.59 2.25 -10.16
CA LYS A 97 2.05 1.30 -11.15
C LYS A 97 1.32 0.13 -10.48
N PHE A 98 1.90 -0.42 -9.41
CA PHE A 98 1.29 -1.53 -8.69
C PHE A 98 -0.01 -1.11 -7.98
N SER A 99 0.00 0.04 -7.28
CA SER A 99 -1.21 0.61 -6.66
C SER A 99 -2.31 0.85 -7.69
N PHE A 100 -1.96 1.31 -8.89
CA PHE A 100 -2.91 1.49 -9.98
C PHE A 100 -3.54 0.18 -10.42
N ILE A 101 -2.76 -0.89 -10.60
CA ILE A 101 -3.28 -2.21 -10.94
C ILE A 101 -4.22 -2.73 -9.85
N VAL A 102 -3.82 -2.62 -8.58
CA VAL A 102 -4.65 -3.06 -7.43
C VAL A 102 -5.96 -2.27 -7.38
N PHE A 103 -5.91 -0.95 -7.59
CA PHE A 103 -7.11 -0.12 -7.67
C PHE A 103 -8.05 -0.57 -8.79
N PHE A 104 -7.51 -0.85 -9.99
CA PHE A 104 -8.30 -1.33 -11.11
C PHE A 104 -8.95 -2.68 -10.81
N VAL A 105 -8.24 -3.62 -10.20
CA VAL A 105 -8.79 -4.95 -9.89
C VAL A 105 -9.83 -4.88 -8.78
N LEU A 106 -9.63 -4.05 -7.75
CA LEU A 106 -10.49 -4.04 -6.57
C LEU A 106 -11.68 -3.07 -6.67
N VAL A 107 -11.49 -1.88 -7.25
CA VAL A 107 -12.46 -0.79 -7.18
C VAL A 107 -13.26 -0.66 -8.49
N MET A 108 -12.64 -0.89 -9.65
CA MET A 108 -13.36 -0.73 -10.93
C MET A 108 -14.54 -1.70 -11.13
N PRO A 109 -14.48 -2.99 -10.73
CA PRO A 109 -15.64 -3.88 -10.87
C PRO A 109 -16.88 -3.35 -10.16
N PHE A 110 -16.71 -2.72 -9.00
CA PHE A 110 -17.79 -2.07 -8.26
C PHE A 110 -18.32 -0.83 -8.97
N ILE A 111 -17.44 0.04 -9.46
CA ILE A 111 -17.85 1.23 -10.23
C ILE A 111 -18.64 0.81 -11.48
N VAL A 112 -18.13 -0.17 -12.22
CA VAL A 112 -18.79 -0.68 -13.44
C VAL A 112 -20.15 -1.29 -13.09
N SER A 113 -20.22 -2.15 -12.06
CA SER A 113 -21.50 -2.76 -11.64
C SER A 113 -22.54 -1.72 -11.20
N PHE A 114 -22.12 -0.63 -10.56
CA PHE A 114 -23.00 0.48 -10.22
C PHE A 114 -23.57 1.17 -11.47
N PHE A 115 -22.74 1.48 -12.46
CA PHE A 115 -23.21 2.08 -13.71
C PHE A 115 -24.11 1.16 -14.52
N VAL A 116 -23.81 -0.13 -14.58
CA VAL A 116 -24.66 -1.12 -15.26
C VAL A 116 -26.03 -1.21 -14.59
N MET A 117 -26.08 -1.30 -13.27
CA MET A 117 -27.33 -1.35 -12.50
C MET A 117 -28.15 -0.06 -12.69
N THR A 118 -27.53 1.11 -12.56
CA THR A 118 -28.24 2.40 -12.74
C THR A 118 -28.74 2.61 -14.18
N ALA A 119 -27.99 2.15 -15.18
CA ALA A 119 -28.42 2.15 -16.57
C ALA A 119 -29.62 1.22 -16.79
N GLU A 120 -29.65 0.05 -16.16
CA GLU A 120 -30.78 -0.90 -16.25
C GLU A 120 -32.05 -0.34 -15.60
N VAL A 121 -31.92 0.27 -14.42
CA VAL A 121 -33.01 1.01 -13.75
C VAL A 121 -33.59 2.08 -14.67
N ALA A 122 -32.72 2.88 -15.29
CA ALA A 122 -33.13 3.95 -16.20
C ALA A 122 -33.81 3.41 -17.48
N LYS A 123 -33.24 2.36 -18.09
CA LYS A 123 -33.76 1.75 -19.31
C LYS A 123 -35.14 1.12 -19.10
N ASN A 124 -35.30 0.38 -18.01
CA ASN A 124 -36.53 -0.38 -17.74
C ASN A 124 -37.61 0.48 -17.06
N LYS A 125 -37.31 1.75 -16.72
CA LYS A 125 -38.15 2.61 -15.87
C LYS A 125 -38.60 1.90 -14.59
N ALA A 126 -37.80 0.94 -14.14
CA ALA A 126 -38.08 0.12 -12.98
C ALA A 126 -37.53 0.81 -11.73
N SER A 127 -38.16 0.60 -10.58
CA SER A 127 -37.55 1.02 -9.33
C SER A 127 -36.44 0.06 -8.93
N MET A 128 -35.49 0.54 -8.11
CA MET A 128 -34.43 -0.32 -7.54
C MET A 128 -35.01 -1.52 -6.79
N GLN A 129 -36.17 -1.33 -6.14
CA GLN A 129 -36.88 -2.35 -5.40
C GLN A 129 -37.47 -3.44 -6.32
N GLN A 130 -37.95 -3.07 -7.51
CA GLN A 130 -38.36 -4.02 -8.53
C GLN A 130 -37.17 -4.81 -9.07
N LEU A 131 -36.02 -4.14 -9.28
CA LEU A 131 -34.78 -4.84 -9.69
C LEU A 131 -34.34 -5.86 -8.63
N MET A 132 -34.40 -5.49 -7.35
CA MET A 132 -34.09 -6.38 -6.23
C MET A 132 -35.04 -7.59 -6.17
N GLN A 133 -36.35 -7.37 -6.32
CA GLN A 133 -37.34 -8.45 -6.30
C GLN A 133 -37.25 -9.35 -7.53
N SER A 134 -36.86 -8.81 -8.68
CA SER A 134 -36.69 -9.57 -9.91
C SER A 134 -35.46 -10.48 -9.92
N GLY A 135 -34.55 -10.34 -8.94
CA GLY A 135 -33.30 -11.07 -8.92
C GLY A 135 -32.37 -10.71 -10.09
N SER A 136 -32.43 -9.47 -10.59
CA SER A 136 -31.60 -9.05 -11.73
C SER A 136 -30.11 -9.31 -11.45
N TRP A 137 -29.41 -9.82 -12.47
CA TRP A 137 -27.99 -10.12 -12.40
C TRP A 137 -27.15 -8.87 -12.11
N SER A 138 -27.54 -7.70 -12.63
CA SER A 138 -26.80 -6.45 -12.39
C SER A 138 -26.86 -6.02 -10.93
N PHE A 139 -28.05 -6.12 -10.31
CA PHE A 139 -28.24 -5.85 -8.89
C PHE A 139 -27.47 -6.84 -8.02
N THR A 140 -27.58 -8.13 -8.32
CA THR A 140 -26.87 -9.18 -7.59
C THR A 140 -25.35 -8.98 -7.66
N PHE A 141 -24.83 -8.70 -8.86
CA PHE A 141 -23.40 -8.44 -9.07
C PHE A 141 -22.94 -7.18 -8.34
N PHE A 142 -23.74 -6.11 -8.33
CA PHE A 142 -23.44 -4.90 -7.56
C PHE A 142 -23.35 -5.18 -6.05
N ILE A 143 -24.33 -5.89 -5.47
CA ILE A 143 -24.34 -6.24 -4.05
C ILE A 143 -23.14 -7.11 -3.67
N VAL A 144 -22.83 -8.13 -4.48
CA VAL A 144 -21.71 -9.03 -4.23
C VAL A 144 -20.38 -8.27 -4.28
N ASN A 145 -20.13 -7.47 -5.32
CA ASN A 145 -18.90 -6.66 -5.39
C ASN A 145 -18.81 -5.64 -4.26
N GLY A 146 -19.92 -5.00 -3.91
CA GLY A 146 -20.00 -4.07 -2.78
C GLY A 146 -19.65 -4.74 -1.45
N PHE A 147 -20.19 -5.94 -1.21
CA PHE A 147 -19.90 -6.72 -0.01
C PHE A 147 -18.43 -7.15 0.06
N PHE A 148 -17.84 -7.61 -1.05
CA PHE A 148 -16.42 -7.94 -1.11
C PHE A 148 -15.53 -6.73 -0.80
N LEU A 149 -15.81 -5.58 -1.42
CA LEU A 149 -15.11 -4.33 -1.10
C LEU A 149 -15.25 -3.93 0.35
N TYR A 150 -16.46 -4.05 0.91
CA TYR A 150 -16.71 -3.73 2.30
C TYR A 150 -15.89 -4.60 3.25
N ILE A 151 -15.81 -5.91 3.01
CA ILE A 151 -14.96 -6.82 3.80
C ILE A 151 -13.50 -6.41 3.68
N ILE A 152 -13.00 -6.16 2.46
CA ILE A 152 -11.60 -5.79 2.24
C ILE A 152 -11.27 -4.50 2.98
N TRP A 153 -12.11 -3.46 2.86
CA TRP A 153 -11.92 -2.19 3.56
C TRP A 153 -12.02 -2.36 5.08
N GLY A 154 -12.94 -3.19 5.57
CA GLY A 154 -13.04 -3.52 6.99
C GLY A 154 -11.76 -4.19 7.51
N CYS A 155 -11.21 -5.16 6.77
CA CYS A 155 -9.93 -5.78 7.09
C CYS A 155 -8.80 -4.76 7.08
N VAL A 156 -8.69 -3.93 6.03
CA VAL A 156 -7.67 -2.88 5.93
C VAL A 156 -7.75 -1.92 7.11
N ALA A 157 -8.94 -1.44 7.48
CA ALA A 157 -9.14 -0.53 8.60
C ALA A 157 -8.74 -1.18 9.94
N PHE A 158 -9.03 -2.47 10.11
CA PHE A 158 -8.67 -3.22 11.33
C PHE A 158 -7.18 -3.57 11.43
N PHE A 159 -6.55 -3.95 10.31
CA PHE A 159 -5.13 -4.33 10.28
C PHE A 159 -4.19 -3.14 10.15
N SER A 160 -4.65 -1.99 9.66
CA SER A 160 -3.83 -0.78 9.49
C SER A 160 -3.16 -0.31 10.80
N PRO A 161 -3.85 -0.23 11.96
CA PRO A 161 -3.21 0.10 13.24
C PRO A 161 -2.08 -0.86 13.62
N LEU A 162 -2.31 -2.16 13.47
CA LEU A 162 -1.31 -3.19 13.73
C LEU A 162 -0.11 -3.03 12.80
N PHE A 163 -0.35 -2.75 11.53
CA PHE A 163 0.68 -2.54 10.53
C PHE A 163 1.52 -1.30 10.80
N LEU A 164 0.89 -0.19 11.22
CA LEU A 164 1.58 1.04 11.61
C LEU A 164 2.47 0.81 12.84
N LEU A 165 2.01 0.05 13.83
CA LEU A 165 2.82 -0.33 14.99
C LEU A 165 4.05 -1.15 14.58
N PHE A 166 3.88 -2.13 13.68
CA PHE A 166 5.00 -2.89 13.12
C PHE A 166 5.98 -2.00 12.35
N HIS A 167 5.47 -1.09 11.52
CA HIS A 167 6.29 -0.15 10.76
C HIS A 167 7.07 0.81 11.67
N ALA A 168 6.44 1.32 12.74
CA ALA A 168 7.10 2.15 13.75
C ALA A 168 8.22 1.36 14.46
N LYS A 169 7.96 0.11 14.85
CA LYS A 169 8.95 -0.78 15.45
C LYS A 169 10.13 -1.07 14.50
N LEU A 170 9.85 -1.31 13.22
CA LEU A 170 10.86 -1.49 12.16
C LEU A 170 11.70 -0.23 12.00
N HIS A 171 11.09 0.96 11.95
CA HIS A 171 11.80 2.23 11.87
C HIS A 171 12.72 2.45 13.07
N LEU A 172 12.26 2.10 14.29
CA LEU A 172 13.11 2.16 15.48
C LEU A 172 14.31 1.20 15.39
N ARG A 173 14.13 -0.02 14.87
CA ARG A 173 15.25 -0.97 14.65
C ARG A 173 16.25 -0.44 13.64
N VAL A 174 15.78 0.11 12.52
CA VAL A 174 16.65 0.77 11.52
C VAL A 174 17.45 1.89 12.18
N LYS A 175 16.79 2.78 12.94
CA LYS A 175 17.46 3.90 13.61
C LYS A 175 18.53 3.41 14.61
N LYS A 176 18.25 2.33 15.35
CA LYS A 176 19.24 1.71 16.25
C LYS A 176 20.43 1.14 15.47
N MET A 177 20.19 0.41 14.38
CA MET A 177 21.26 -0.11 13.52
C MET A 177 22.13 1.02 12.95
N VAL A 178 21.53 2.08 12.38
CA VAL A 178 22.28 3.26 11.91
C VAL A 178 23.17 3.83 13.00
N LYS A 179 22.63 4.02 14.21
CA LYS A 179 23.40 4.55 15.36
C LYS A 179 24.52 3.62 15.81
N ILE A 180 24.31 2.30 15.77
CA ILE A 180 25.35 1.31 16.06
C ILE A 180 26.48 1.43 15.04
N VAL A 181 26.16 1.52 13.74
CA VAL A 181 27.18 1.64 12.70
C VAL A 181 27.89 3.00 12.75
N GLU A 182 27.18 4.10 13.05
CA GLU A 182 27.80 5.41 13.30
C GLU A 182 28.79 5.38 14.47
N ASN A 183 28.45 4.73 15.58
CA ASN A 183 29.34 4.59 16.74
C ASN A 183 30.56 3.69 16.50
N PHE A 184 30.58 2.92 15.40
CA PHE A 184 31.75 2.12 14.98
C PHE A 184 32.70 2.87 14.02
N THR A 185 32.40 4.14 13.73
CA THR A 185 33.22 5.08 12.95
C THR A 185 33.94 6.04 13.89
#